data_AF-A0A7R9YPN8-F1
#
_entry.id   AF-A0A7R9YPN8-F1
#
_cell.length_a   1.000
_cell.length_b   1.000
_cell.length_c   1.000
_cell.angle_alpha   90.00
_cell.angle_beta   90.00
_cell.angle_gamma   90.00
#
_symmetry.space_group_name_H-M   'P 1'
#
loop_
_entity.id
_entity.type
_entity.pdbx_description
1 polymer ?
#
loop_
_entity_poly.entity_id
_entity_poly.type
_entity_poly.pdbx_seq_one_letter_code
_entity_poly.pdbx_strand_id
1 'polypeptide(L)'
;GGGKKTKEEERVGASSAFFGVLDIFGFENFGTNSLEQLCINFANEKLQAHFNAVVFKAALQDYEREGVHVPADLPFTDNQAVIEAIEARPAGLVWLLQDTCSFAKATDDTFADAVEEKLHASPALGKQRGGKGATAKRAFTLRHYAGDVTYEVGGFLHKNKDPLHEDLAVALAESKRPLVAALLSASGE
;
A
#
# COMPACT_ATOMS: atom_id res chain seq x y z
N GLY A 1 -22.94 -62.74 21.57
CA GLY A 1 -21.73 -62.12 20.98
C GLY A 1 -22.19 -61.28 19.81
N GLY A 2 -21.96 -59.98 19.76
CA GLY A 2 -20.64 -59.37 19.90
C GLY A 2 -20.17 -59.01 18.49
N GLY A 3 -20.67 -57.89 17.96
CA GLY A 3 -20.36 -57.41 16.62
C GLY A 3 -20.41 -55.89 16.58
N LYS A 4 -19.38 -55.27 17.13
CA LYS A 4 -19.05 -53.84 16.95
C LYS A 4 -18.95 -53.56 15.44
N LYS A 5 -19.84 -52.73 14.90
CA LYS A 5 -19.50 -51.86 13.76
C LYS A 5 -19.36 -50.44 14.29
N THR A 6 -18.13 -49.99 14.19
CA THR A 6 -17.58 -48.71 14.61
C THR A 6 -18.32 -47.56 13.92
N LYS A 7 -18.65 -46.54 14.72
CA LYS A 7 -18.93 -45.18 14.28
C LYS A 7 -17.62 -44.57 13.79
N GLU A 8 -17.44 -44.53 12.48
CA GLU A 8 -16.44 -43.77 11.73
C GLU A 8 -17.12 -43.63 10.35
N GLU A 9 -17.42 -42.47 9.78
CA GLU A 9 -16.76 -41.18 9.83
C GLU A 9 -17.82 -40.09 9.63
N GLU A 10 -18.12 -39.34 10.68
CA GLU A 10 -18.72 -38.01 10.54
C GLU A 10 -17.79 -37.06 11.29
N ARG A 11 -16.62 -36.81 10.70
CA ARG A 11 -15.74 -35.70 11.12
C ARG A 11 -15.88 -34.60 10.09
N VAL A 12 -16.85 -33.73 10.36
CA VAL A 12 -16.85 -32.35 9.85
C VAL A 12 -15.45 -31.80 10.09
N GLY A 13 -14.74 -31.48 9.01
CA GLY A 13 -13.35 -31.03 9.06
C GLY A 13 -13.22 -29.79 9.93
N ALA A 14 -12.68 -29.95 11.12
CA ALA A 14 -12.20 -28.83 11.91
C ALA A 14 -11.13 -28.13 11.08
N SER A 15 -11.36 -26.88 10.71
CA SER A 15 -10.36 -26.01 10.09
C SER A 15 -9.06 -26.11 10.89
N SER A 16 -7.99 -26.60 10.27
CA SER A 16 -6.69 -26.71 10.91
C SER A 16 -6.24 -25.31 11.34
N ALA A 17 -5.95 -25.12 12.63
CA ALA A 17 -5.36 -23.87 13.10
C ALA A 17 -4.06 -23.56 12.33
N PHE A 18 -3.86 -22.29 11.96
CA PHE A 18 -2.67 -21.84 11.24
C PHE A 18 -1.92 -20.77 12.04
N PHE A 19 -0.60 -20.71 11.86
CA PHE A 19 0.26 -19.66 12.37
C PHE A 19 0.77 -18.83 11.19
N GLY A 20 0.38 -17.55 11.15
CA GLY A 20 0.84 -16.61 10.13
C GLY A 20 2.02 -15.79 10.64
N VAL A 21 3.05 -15.65 9.81
CA VAL A 21 4.16 -14.72 10.04
C VAL A 21 4.17 -13.75 8.86
N LEU A 22 4.17 -12.46 9.16
CA LEU A 22 4.24 -11.39 8.17
C LEU A 22 5.66 -10.81 8.19
N ASP A 23 6.37 -10.95 7.08
CA ASP A 23 7.69 -10.35 6.84
C ASP A 23 7.57 -9.36 5.68
N ILE A 24 7.79 -8.08 5.96
CA ILE A 24 7.63 -6.97 5.01
C ILE A 24 8.74 -5.94 5.20
N PHE A 25 8.95 -5.09 4.18
CA PHE A 25 9.83 -3.95 4.31
C PHE A 25 9.34 -2.96 5.38
N GLY A 26 10.26 -2.52 6.23
CA GLY A 26 10.00 -1.41 7.15
C GLY A 26 9.81 -0.08 6.42
N PHE A 27 9.40 0.94 7.17
CA PHE A 27 9.24 2.30 6.66
C PHE A 27 10.55 2.85 6.07
N GLU A 28 10.50 3.49 4.89
CA GLU A 28 11.65 3.99 4.15
C GLU A 28 11.62 5.51 3.95
N ASN A 29 12.76 6.17 4.13
CA ASN A 29 12.95 7.58 3.79
C ASN A 29 14.42 7.83 3.37
N PHE A 30 14.64 7.98 2.07
CA PHE A 30 15.95 8.19 1.46
C PHE A 30 16.11 9.63 0.94
N GLY A 31 17.30 9.94 0.41
CA GLY A 31 17.57 11.23 -0.24
C GLY A 31 16.70 11.50 -1.47
N THR A 32 16.29 10.44 -2.18
CA THR A 32 15.31 10.48 -3.27
C THR A 32 14.35 9.30 -3.10
N ASN A 33 13.06 9.58 -2.98
CA ASN A 33 12.01 8.56 -2.84
C ASN A 33 11.12 8.61 -4.09
N SER A 34 10.74 7.44 -4.60
CA SER A 34 9.89 7.34 -5.80
C SER A 34 8.64 6.47 -5.52
N LEU A 35 7.97 5.99 -6.58
CA LEU A 35 6.73 5.22 -6.48
C LEU A 35 6.89 3.96 -5.61
N GLU A 36 8.05 3.32 -5.66
CA GLU A 36 8.36 2.10 -4.88
C GLU A 36 8.32 2.39 -3.38
N GLN A 37 8.98 3.47 -2.93
CA GLN A 37 8.93 3.91 -1.54
C GLN A 37 7.50 4.32 -1.14
N LEU A 38 6.74 4.93 -2.03
CA LEU A 38 5.34 5.27 -1.75
C LEU A 38 4.52 3.99 -1.48
N CYS A 39 4.69 2.95 -2.28
CA CYS A 39 4.04 1.66 -2.09
C CYS A 39 4.45 0.98 -0.77
N ILE A 40 5.75 0.96 -0.46
CA ILE A 40 6.27 0.39 0.80
C ILE A 40 5.72 1.14 2.01
N ASN A 41 5.79 2.47 1.99
CA ASN A 41 5.30 3.30 3.09
C ASN A 41 3.79 3.21 3.23
N PHE A 42 3.04 3.13 2.13
CA PHE A 42 1.60 2.91 2.18
C PHE A 42 1.21 1.56 2.82
N ALA A 43 1.94 0.49 2.52
CA ALA A 43 1.73 -0.79 3.19
C ALA A 43 1.99 -0.69 4.71
N ASN A 44 3.03 0.06 5.11
CA ASN A 44 3.31 0.33 6.53
C ASN A 44 2.20 1.18 7.17
N GLU A 45 1.65 2.19 6.48
CA GLU A 45 0.50 2.96 6.96
C GLU A 45 -0.73 2.06 7.22
N LYS A 46 -1.01 1.13 6.30
CA LYS A 46 -2.12 0.16 6.46
C LYS A 46 -1.93 -0.75 7.66
N LEU A 47 -0.71 -1.22 7.89
CA LEU A 47 -0.40 -2.03 9.06
C LEU A 47 -0.47 -1.23 10.35
N GLN A 48 0.00 0.02 10.34
CA GLN A 48 -0.12 0.91 11.49
C GLN A 48 -1.59 1.18 11.84
N ALA A 49 -2.46 1.42 10.85
CA ALA A 49 -3.89 1.59 11.08
C ALA A 49 -4.54 0.32 11.61
N HIS A 50 -4.16 -0.85 11.08
CA HIS A 50 -4.63 -2.14 11.59
C HIS A 50 -4.19 -2.38 13.04
N PHE A 51 -2.93 -2.09 13.36
CA PHE A 51 -2.39 -2.18 14.72
C PHE A 51 -3.17 -1.26 15.67
N ASN A 52 -3.39 0.00 15.28
CA ASN A 52 -4.17 0.97 16.04
C ASN A 52 -5.61 0.44 16.26
N ALA A 53 -6.26 -0.12 15.25
CA ALA A 53 -7.63 -0.60 15.36
C ALA A 53 -7.78 -1.87 16.22
N VAL A 54 -6.82 -2.79 16.16
CA VAL A 54 -6.90 -4.09 16.84
C VAL A 54 -6.31 -4.02 18.25
N VAL A 55 -5.06 -3.58 18.37
CA VAL A 55 -4.32 -3.67 19.64
C VAL A 55 -4.85 -2.65 20.63
N PHE A 56 -5.12 -1.42 20.18
CA PHE A 56 -5.64 -0.39 21.09
C PHE A 56 -7.05 -0.72 21.57
N LYS A 57 -7.92 -1.17 20.66
CA LYS A 57 -9.28 -1.55 21.01
C LYS A 57 -9.31 -2.75 21.96
N ALA A 58 -8.48 -3.76 21.71
CA ALA A 58 -8.36 -4.91 22.60
C ALA A 58 -7.84 -4.49 23.98
N ALA A 59 -6.79 -3.65 24.02
CA ALA A 59 -6.24 -3.15 25.29
C ALA A 59 -7.27 -2.36 26.10
N LEU A 60 -8.05 -1.47 25.45
CA LEU A 60 -9.12 -0.74 26.13
C LEU A 60 -10.21 -1.66 26.70
N GLN A 61 -10.59 -2.71 25.97
CA GLN A 61 -11.56 -3.71 26.46
C GLN A 61 -11.02 -4.50 27.65
N ASP A 62 -9.72 -4.81 27.66
CA ASP A 62 -9.06 -5.47 28.78
C ASP A 62 -9.01 -4.57 30.03
N TYR A 63 -8.65 -3.29 29.86
CA TYR A 63 -8.64 -2.32 30.95
C TYR A 63 -10.02 -2.09 31.55
N GLU A 64 -11.06 -1.99 30.71
CA GLU A 64 -12.45 -1.86 31.18
C GLU A 64 -12.89 -3.10 31.98
N ARG A 65 -12.57 -4.30 31.49
CA ARG A 65 -12.88 -5.56 32.18
C ARG A 65 -12.18 -5.66 33.54
N GLU A 66 -10.97 -5.13 33.65
CA GLU A 66 -10.16 -5.17 34.88
C GLU A 66 -10.44 -4.00 35.83
N GLY A 67 -11.32 -3.07 35.45
CA GLY A 67 -11.65 -1.88 36.25
C GLY A 67 -10.49 -0.88 36.34
N VAL A 68 -9.56 -0.93 35.40
CA VAL A 68 -8.42 -0.01 35.32
C VAL A 68 -8.87 1.27 34.63
N HIS A 69 -8.75 2.40 35.34
CA HIS A 69 -9.06 3.70 34.76
C HIS A 69 -7.94 4.15 33.81
N VAL A 70 -8.28 4.31 32.53
CA VAL A 70 -7.37 4.77 31.49
C VAL A 70 -7.71 6.22 31.13
N PRO A 71 -6.74 7.14 31.09
CA PRO A 71 -6.98 8.50 30.61
C PRO A 71 -7.55 8.49 29.19
N ALA A 72 -8.55 9.33 28.91
CA ALA A 72 -9.20 9.43 27.60
C ALA A 72 -8.26 9.93 26.49
N ASP A 73 -7.13 10.50 26.89
CA ASP A 73 -6.13 11.22 26.12
C ASP A 73 -4.82 10.42 25.96
N LEU A 74 -4.91 9.09 25.88
CA LEU A 74 -3.79 8.25 25.44
C LEU A 74 -3.30 8.72 24.06
N PRO A 75 -2.04 9.19 23.94
CA PRO A 75 -1.54 9.69 22.68
C PRO A 75 -1.31 8.51 21.72
N PHE A 76 -2.13 8.43 20.68
CA PHE A 76 -1.83 7.61 19.51
C PHE A 76 -1.85 8.49 18.26
N THR A 77 -0.99 8.15 17.30
CA THR A 77 -0.95 8.85 16.02
C THR A 77 -1.99 8.23 15.10
N ASP A 78 -3.11 8.93 14.94
CA ASP A 78 -4.08 8.62 13.88
C ASP A 78 -3.47 8.95 12.52
N ASN A 79 -3.33 7.93 11.69
CA ASN A 79 -2.73 8.02 10.35
C ASN A 79 -3.78 7.96 9.23
N GLN A 80 -5.07 8.03 9.56
CA GLN A 80 -6.17 7.92 8.61
C GLN A 80 -6.11 8.98 7.50
N ALA A 81 -5.71 10.20 7.83
CA ALA A 81 -5.56 11.27 6.85
C ALA A 81 -4.59 10.91 5.71
N VAL A 82 -3.48 10.22 6.01
CA VAL A 82 -2.48 9.80 5.01
C VAL A 82 -3.01 8.67 4.16
N ILE A 83 -3.68 7.71 4.78
CA ILE A 83 -4.34 6.59 4.08
C ILE A 83 -5.35 7.15 3.08
N GLU A 84 -6.21 8.07 3.52
CA GLU A 84 -7.19 8.72 2.65
C GLU A 84 -6.54 9.51 1.51
N ALA A 85 -5.49 10.27 1.80
CA ALA A 85 -4.76 10.98 0.75
C ALA A 85 -4.18 10.02 -0.31
N ILE A 86 -3.82 8.79 0.05
CA ILE A 86 -3.29 7.80 -0.88
C ILE A 86 -4.41 7.08 -1.65
N GLU A 87 -5.46 6.60 -0.99
CA GLU A 87 -6.40 5.63 -1.59
C GLU A 87 -7.83 6.12 -1.77
N ALA A 88 -8.23 7.25 -1.19
CA ALA A 88 -9.63 7.66 -1.18
C ALA A 88 -10.12 7.92 -2.60
N ARG A 89 -11.28 7.39 -2.96
CA ARG A 89 -11.91 7.71 -4.24
C ARG A 89 -12.63 9.06 -4.18
N PRO A 90 -12.65 9.84 -5.28
CA PRO A 90 -11.91 9.65 -6.53
C PRO A 90 -10.54 10.33 -6.54
N ALA A 91 -10.14 11.02 -5.47
CA ALA A 91 -9.08 12.03 -5.50
C ALA A 91 -7.78 11.64 -4.79
N GLY A 92 -7.66 10.41 -4.30
CA GLY A 92 -6.45 9.88 -3.68
C GLY A 92 -5.33 9.64 -4.71
N LEU A 93 -4.07 9.66 -4.26
CA LEU A 93 -2.88 9.55 -5.11
C LEU A 93 -2.95 8.39 -6.11
N VAL A 94 -3.42 7.21 -5.69
CA VAL A 94 -3.51 6.03 -6.56
C VAL A 94 -4.50 6.27 -7.71
N TRP A 95 -5.62 6.94 -7.44
CA TRP A 95 -6.64 7.26 -8.45
C TRP A 95 -6.17 8.36 -9.38
N LEU A 96 -5.55 9.41 -8.83
CA LEU A 96 -4.96 10.46 -9.64
C LEU A 96 -3.88 9.91 -10.57
N LEU A 97 -3.04 9.00 -10.08
CA LEU A 97 -1.99 8.35 -10.89
C LEU A 97 -2.60 7.49 -12.00
N GLN A 98 -3.64 6.71 -11.67
CA GLN A 98 -4.35 5.86 -12.63
C GLN A 98 -5.04 6.68 -13.73
N ASP A 99 -5.77 7.71 -13.34
CA ASP A 99 -6.43 8.62 -14.29
C ASP A 99 -5.40 9.29 -15.18
N THR A 100 -4.32 9.80 -14.59
CA THR A 100 -3.23 10.45 -15.34
C THR A 100 -2.57 9.48 -16.32
N CYS A 101 -2.34 8.22 -15.93
CA CYS A 101 -1.80 7.19 -16.82
C CYS A 101 -2.68 6.90 -18.03
N SER A 102 -4.00 7.09 -17.90
CA SER A 102 -4.98 6.84 -18.96
C SER A 102 -4.96 7.89 -20.09
N PHE A 103 -4.35 9.06 -19.86
CA PHE A 103 -4.22 10.12 -20.87
C PHE A 103 -2.90 10.01 -21.65
N ALA A 104 -2.99 9.92 -22.97
CA ALA A 104 -1.84 9.69 -23.85
C ALA A 104 -0.76 10.79 -23.81
N LYS A 105 -1.14 12.03 -23.46
CA LYS A 105 -0.23 13.20 -23.40
C LYS A 105 0.15 13.61 -21.97
N ALA A 106 -0.29 12.86 -20.97
CA ALA A 106 0.04 13.15 -19.59
C ALA A 106 1.53 12.88 -19.30
N THR A 107 2.09 13.66 -18.39
CA THR A 107 3.46 13.57 -17.90
C THR A 107 3.46 13.46 -16.37
N ASP A 108 4.61 13.13 -15.80
CA ASP A 108 4.77 13.15 -14.34
C ASP A 108 4.47 14.53 -13.74
N ASP A 109 4.72 15.61 -14.48
CA ASP A 109 4.36 16.98 -14.06
C ASP A 109 2.84 17.18 -14.01
N THR A 110 2.09 16.66 -14.99
CA THR A 110 0.62 16.73 -14.95
C THR A 110 0.04 15.94 -13.77
N PHE A 111 0.69 14.85 -13.36
CA PHE A 111 0.33 14.14 -12.13
C PHE A 111 0.62 15.00 -10.90
N ALA A 112 1.80 15.62 -10.81
CA ALA A 112 2.13 16.53 -9.70
C ALA A 112 1.14 17.70 -9.60
N ASP A 113 0.73 18.28 -10.73
CA ASP A 113 -0.29 19.33 -10.79
C ASP A 113 -1.64 18.84 -10.26
N ALA A 114 -2.06 17.63 -10.63
CA ALA A 114 -3.29 17.02 -10.12
C ALA A 114 -3.24 16.76 -8.61
N VAL A 115 -2.08 16.31 -8.08
CA VAL A 115 -1.87 16.12 -6.64
C VAL A 115 -1.98 17.46 -5.91
N GLU A 116 -1.33 18.50 -6.41
CA GLU A 116 -1.38 19.85 -5.85
C GLU A 116 -2.81 20.40 -5.89
N GLU A 117 -3.53 20.26 -7.01
CA GLU A 117 -4.91 20.72 -7.14
C GLU A 117 -5.88 19.99 -6.21
N LYS A 118 -5.79 18.65 -6.12
CA LYS A 118 -6.80 17.83 -5.42
C LYS A 118 -6.51 17.62 -3.94
N LEU A 119 -5.24 17.64 -3.53
CA LEU A 119 -4.84 17.31 -2.16
C LEU A 119 -4.26 18.50 -1.38
N HIS A 120 -4.26 19.74 -1.92
CA HIS A 120 -3.74 20.93 -1.22
C HIS A 120 -4.35 21.16 0.17
N ALA A 121 -5.63 20.82 0.37
CA ALA A 121 -6.33 21.00 1.63
C ALA A 121 -6.17 19.80 2.59
N SER A 122 -5.55 18.71 2.14
CA SER A 122 -5.39 17.51 2.95
C SER A 122 -4.40 17.76 4.09
N PRO A 123 -4.74 17.39 5.34
CA PRO A 123 -3.79 17.42 6.44
C PRO A 123 -2.69 16.37 6.31
N ALA A 124 -2.74 15.46 5.32
CA ALA A 124 -1.63 14.58 5.01
C ALA A 124 -0.55 15.24 4.16
N LEU A 125 -0.90 16.28 3.39
CA LEU A 125 0.09 16.97 2.56
C LEU A 125 1.01 17.81 3.46
N GLY A 126 2.31 17.59 3.31
CA GLY A 126 3.36 18.36 3.94
C GLY A 126 3.78 19.55 3.08
N LYS A 127 4.58 20.46 3.66
CA LYS A 127 5.20 21.53 2.87
C LYS A 127 6.23 20.92 1.92
N GLN A 128 6.17 21.27 0.64
CA GLN A 128 7.13 20.79 -0.35
C GLN A 128 8.56 21.19 0.07
N ARG A 129 9.40 20.19 0.34
CA ARG A 129 10.83 20.35 0.62
C ARG A 129 11.60 20.20 -0.70
N GLY A 130 11.67 21.27 -1.50
CA GLY A 130 12.36 21.28 -2.80
C GLY A 130 12.73 22.70 -3.25
N GLY A 131 13.87 22.84 -3.93
CA GLY A 131 14.49 24.14 -4.25
C GLY A 131 13.61 25.06 -5.10
N LYS A 132 13.73 26.37 -4.89
CA LYS A 132 13.09 27.38 -5.76
C LYS A 132 13.92 27.52 -7.05
N GLY A 133 13.32 27.28 -8.21
CA GLY A 133 13.96 27.53 -9.52
C GLY A 133 13.48 26.61 -10.63
N ALA A 134 13.84 26.94 -11.88
CA ALA A 134 13.41 26.22 -13.09
C ALA A 134 13.99 24.79 -13.21
N THR A 135 14.97 24.42 -12.38
CA THR A 135 15.61 23.09 -12.36
C THR A 135 15.15 22.23 -11.18
N ALA A 136 14.18 22.71 -10.39
CA ALA A 136 13.67 21.96 -9.27
C ALA A 136 12.82 20.79 -9.76
N LYS A 137 13.16 19.58 -9.32
CA LYS A 137 12.35 18.40 -9.59
C LYS A 137 10.97 18.56 -8.93
N ARG A 138 9.90 18.25 -9.68
CA ARG A 138 8.54 18.20 -9.12
C ARG A 138 8.47 17.07 -8.09
N ALA A 139 7.86 17.37 -6.95
CA ALA A 139 7.76 16.45 -5.83
C ALA A 139 6.59 16.85 -4.92
N PHE A 140 6.02 15.88 -4.20
CA PHE A 140 5.06 16.13 -3.13
C PHE A 140 5.57 15.53 -1.82
N THR A 141 5.06 16.01 -0.68
CA THR A 141 5.46 15.51 0.65
C THR A 141 4.23 15.00 1.39
N LEU A 142 4.34 13.81 1.97
CA LEU A 142 3.31 13.24 2.84
C LEU A 142 3.81 13.20 4.28
N ARG A 143 2.92 13.50 5.23
CA ARG A 143 3.17 13.48 6.67
C ARG A 143 2.79 12.11 7.23
N HIS A 144 3.65 11.12 7.03
CA HIS A 144 3.43 9.75 7.50
C HIS A 144 3.46 9.64 9.03
N TYR A 145 2.96 8.52 9.58
CA TYR A 145 3.06 8.26 11.03
C TYR A 145 4.52 8.23 11.52
N ALA A 146 5.46 7.84 10.65
CA ALA A 146 6.90 7.78 10.93
C ALA A 146 7.66 9.05 10.51
N GLY A 147 6.97 10.10 10.05
CA GLY A 147 7.54 11.40 9.69
C GLY A 147 7.35 11.81 8.23
N ASP A 148 7.77 13.02 7.90
CA ASP A 148 7.61 13.57 6.56
C ASP A 148 8.50 12.87 5.52
N VAL A 149 7.91 12.41 4.42
CA VAL A 149 8.63 11.83 3.27
C VAL A 149 8.29 12.60 2.01
N THR A 150 9.32 13.01 1.27
CA THR A 150 9.19 13.72 0.00
C THR A 150 9.43 12.75 -1.16
N TYR A 151 8.47 12.68 -2.08
CA TYR A 151 8.47 11.80 -3.26
C TYR A 151 8.70 12.63 -4.53
N GLU A 152 9.75 12.30 -5.28
CA GLU A 152 10.00 12.87 -6.61
C GLU A 152 9.09 12.18 -7.63
N VAL A 153 8.29 12.94 -8.39
CA VAL A 153 7.30 12.34 -9.31
C VAL A 153 7.92 11.76 -10.58
N GLY A 154 9.19 12.05 -10.86
CA GLY A 154 9.86 11.59 -12.07
C GLY A 154 9.80 10.07 -12.23
N GLY A 155 9.25 9.61 -13.35
CA GLY A 155 9.07 8.20 -13.69
C GLY A 155 7.84 7.53 -13.08
N PHE A 156 6.97 8.24 -12.34
CA PHE A 156 5.78 7.66 -11.73
C PHE A 156 4.85 7.03 -12.78
N LEU A 157 4.55 7.74 -13.87
CA LEU A 157 3.67 7.22 -14.92
C LEU A 157 4.26 5.98 -15.58
N HIS A 158 5.56 6.00 -15.89
CA HIS A 158 6.23 4.86 -16.52
C HIS A 158 6.21 3.64 -15.60
N LYS A 159 6.58 3.83 -14.34
CA LYS A 159 6.61 2.76 -13.32
C LYS A 159 5.22 2.19 -13.05
N ASN A 160 4.18 3.03 -13.06
CA ASN A 160 2.80 2.58 -12.87
C ASN A 160 2.24 1.84 -14.10
N LYS A 161 2.61 2.26 -15.31
CA LYS A 161 2.17 1.60 -16.56
C LYS A 161 2.87 0.26 -16.76
N ASP A 162 4.10 0.13 -16.29
CA ASP A 162 4.97 -1.04 -16.44
C ASP A 162 4.86 -1.72 -17.83
N PRO A 163 5.06 -0.97 -18.93
CA PRO A 163 4.70 -1.47 -20.25
C PRO A 163 5.68 -2.56 -20.71
N LEU A 164 5.15 -3.76 -20.99
CA LEU A 164 5.87 -4.83 -21.68
C LEU A 164 5.53 -4.79 -23.18
N HIS A 165 6.55 -4.71 -24.04
CA HIS A 165 6.34 -4.72 -25.49
C HIS A 165 5.78 -6.08 -25.95
N GLU A 166 4.77 -6.09 -26.82
CA GLU A 166 4.09 -7.31 -27.28
C GLU A 166 5.06 -8.32 -27.90
N ASP A 167 5.98 -7.87 -28.77
CA ASP A 167 7.02 -8.75 -29.33
C ASP A 167 7.89 -9.44 -28.27
N LEU A 168 8.20 -8.75 -27.16
CA LEU A 168 8.96 -9.35 -26.05
C LEU A 168 8.10 -10.36 -25.31
N ALA A 169 6.80 -10.09 -25.14
CA ALA A 169 5.87 -11.03 -24.55
C ALA A 169 5.75 -12.31 -25.40
N VAL A 170 5.62 -12.18 -26.74
CA VAL A 170 5.59 -13.32 -27.66
C VAL A 170 6.90 -14.11 -27.59
N ALA A 171 8.06 -13.44 -27.66
CA ALA A 171 9.35 -14.11 -27.61
C ALA A 171 9.59 -14.88 -26.30
N LEU A 172 9.12 -14.35 -25.17
CA LEU A 172 9.19 -15.02 -23.88
C LEU A 172 8.25 -16.23 -23.81
N ALA A 173 7.04 -16.12 -24.37
CA ALA A 173 6.07 -17.22 -24.43
C ALA A 173 6.54 -18.38 -25.33
N GLU A 174 7.26 -18.10 -26.41
CA GLU A 174 7.84 -19.10 -27.32
C GLU A 174 9.17 -19.70 -26.82
N SER A 175 9.61 -19.32 -25.62
CA SER A 175 10.88 -19.80 -25.08
C SER A 175 10.93 -21.32 -24.94
N LYS A 176 12.00 -21.93 -25.44
CA LYS A 176 12.26 -23.38 -25.28
C LYS A 176 12.55 -23.78 -23.83
N ARG A 177 12.73 -22.81 -22.92
CA ARG A 177 12.92 -23.05 -21.48
C ARG A 177 11.54 -23.01 -20.81
N PRO A 178 11.04 -24.13 -20.26
CA PRO A 178 9.69 -24.19 -19.67
C PRO A 178 9.43 -23.13 -18.60
N LEU A 179 10.44 -22.84 -17.76
CA LEU A 179 10.34 -21.79 -16.74
C LEU A 179 10.06 -20.41 -17.35
N VAL A 180 10.69 -20.08 -18.49
CA VAL A 180 10.57 -18.75 -19.11
C VAL A 180 9.22 -18.61 -19.81
N ALA A 181 8.77 -19.64 -20.53
CA ALA A 181 7.44 -19.66 -21.12
C ALA A 181 6.32 -19.57 -20.07
N ALA A 182 6.53 -20.21 -18.91
CA ALA A 182 5.57 -20.18 -17.80
C ALA A 182 5.35 -18.78 -17.20
N LEU A 183 6.35 -17.88 -17.26
CA LEU A 183 6.26 -16.53 -16.67
C LEU A 183 5.13 -15.68 -17.25
N LEU A 184 4.72 -15.93 -18.50
CA LEU A 184 3.64 -15.18 -19.17
C LEU A 184 2.32 -15.97 -19.29
N SER A 185 2.35 -17.27 -19.02
CA SER A 185 1.14 -18.10 -19.02
C SER A 185 0.21 -17.85 -17.82
N ALA A 186 0.71 -17.18 -16.77
CA ALA A 186 -0.03 -16.87 -15.54
C ALA A 186 -0.83 -15.55 -15.60
N SER A 187 -0.77 -14.80 -16.70
CA SER A 187 -1.44 -13.49 -16.84
C SER A 187 -2.89 -13.57 -17.33
N GLY A 188 -3.56 -14.71 -17.17
CA GLY A 188 -4.91 -14.94 -17.69
C GLY A 188 -5.78 -15.80 -16.76
N GLU A 189 -6.12 -15.28 -15.58
CA GLU A 189 -7.29 -15.69 -14.78
C GLU A 189 -7.98 -14.46 -14.18
#